data_AF-A0A1Q3P9P1-F1
#
_entry.id   AF-A0A1Q3P9P1-F1
#
_cell.length_a   1.000
_cell.length_b   1.000
_cell.length_c   1.000
_cell.angle_alpha   90.00
_cell.angle_beta   90.00
_cell.angle_gamma   90.00
#
_symmetry.space_group_name_H-M   'P 1'
#
loop_
_entity.id
_entity.type
_entity.pdbx_description
1 polymer ?
#
loop_
_entity_poly.entity_id
_entity_poly.type
_entity_poly.pdbx_seq_one_letter_code
_entity_poly.pdbx_strand_id
1 'polypeptide(L)'
;MNDLHARVAEYGGLSIKERLLIRFVRSRNIVGKGWRGVLAANDPFFNTKLGGDYLTSVAQAVSDSSRGNVDRIERVTIALEKVAGITPVPIV
;
A
#
# COMPACT_ATOMS: atom_id res chain seq x y z
N MET A 1 -24.43 3.84 -5.63
CA MET A 1 -24.11 5.13 -6.28
C MET A 1 -23.41 6.13 -5.33
N ASN A 2 -23.31 5.86 -4.01
CA ASN A 2 -22.65 6.77 -3.05
C ASN A 2 -21.12 6.63 -2.97
N ASP A 3 -20.57 5.43 -3.20
CA ASP A 3 -19.11 5.21 -3.05
C ASP A 3 -18.26 5.94 -4.10
N LEU A 4 -18.74 6.09 -5.33
CA LEU A 4 -17.94 6.70 -6.40
C LEU A 4 -17.74 8.20 -6.16
N HIS A 5 -18.79 8.92 -5.78
CA HIS A 5 -18.70 10.35 -5.45
C HIS A 5 -17.87 10.61 -4.19
N ALA A 6 -17.99 9.75 -3.17
CA ALA A 6 -17.15 9.84 -1.98
C ALA A 6 -15.66 9.68 -2.32
N ARG A 7 -15.32 8.76 -3.22
CA ARG A 7 -13.93 8.51 -3.66
C ARG A 7 -13.37 9.59 -4.56
N VAL A 8 -14.20 10.19 -5.42
CA VAL A 8 -13.82 11.38 -6.20
C VAL A 8 -13.62 12.59 -5.27
N ALA A 9 -14.38 12.73 -4.20
CA ALA A 9 -14.14 13.77 -3.19
C ALA A 9 -12.89 13.51 -2.35
N GLU A 10 -12.63 12.24 -1.97
CA GLU A 10 -11.48 11.84 -1.16
C GLU A 10 -10.15 11.86 -1.94
N TYR A 11 -10.19 11.54 -3.24
CA TYR A 11 -8.99 11.40 -4.08
C TYR A 11 -8.99 12.26 -5.36
N GLY A 12 -9.91 13.22 -5.46
CA GLY A 12 -10.02 14.10 -6.63
C GLY A 12 -8.70 14.83 -6.89
N GLY A 13 -8.14 14.66 -8.09
CA GLY A 13 -6.87 15.25 -8.49
C GLY A 13 -5.60 14.44 -8.12
N LEU A 14 -5.73 13.33 -7.39
CA LEU A 14 -4.60 12.46 -7.05
C LEU A 14 -4.37 11.39 -8.11
N SER A 15 -3.11 11.14 -8.46
CA SER A 15 -2.68 10.02 -9.29
C SER A 15 -2.92 8.67 -8.59
N ILE A 16 -3.04 7.59 -9.38
CA ILE A 16 -3.16 6.21 -8.86
C ILE A 16 -2.11 5.91 -7.79
N LYS A 17 -0.88 6.40 -8.00
CA LYS A 17 0.24 6.21 -7.09
C LYS A 17 0.03 6.91 -5.75
N GLU A 18 -0.45 8.14 -5.75
CA GLU A 18 -0.75 8.88 -4.52
C GLU A 18 -1.90 8.23 -3.74
N ARG A 19 -2.95 7.79 -4.46
CA ARG A 19 -4.05 7.02 -3.86
C ARG A 19 -3.54 5.75 -3.17
N LEU A 20 -2.64 5.03 -3.82
CA LEU A 20 -1.98 3.84 -3.29
C LEU A 20 -1.13 4.13 -2.05
N LEU A 21 -0.36 5.22 -2.06
CA LEU A 21 0.49 5.60 -0.93
C LEU A 21 -0.34 6.04 0.29
N ILE A 22 -1.47 6.73 0.08
CA ILE A 22 -2.41 7.07 1.17
C ILE A 22 -2.96 5.80 1.81
N ARG A 23 -3.43 4.85 0.99
CA ARG A 23 -3.91 3.54 1.47
C ARG A 23 -2.83 2.75 2.20
N PHE A 24 -1.61 2.77 1.68
CA PHE A 24 -0.45 2.18 2.34
C PHE A 24 -0.23 2.78 3.72
N VAL A 25 -0.17 4.12 3.83
CA VAL A 25 0.07 4.82 5.10
C VAL A 25 -1.03 4.52 6.11
N ARG A 26 -2.30 4.51 5.69
CA ARG A 26 -3.44 4.14 6.54
C ARG A 26 -3.28 2.72 7.09
N SER A 27 -2.99 1.75 6.23
CA SER A 27 -2.82 0.35 6.61
C SER A 27 -1.59 0.15 7.51
N ARG A 28 -0.49 0.84 7.19
CA ARG A 28 0.74 0.84 7.99
C ARG A 28 0.49 1.40 9.40
N ASN A 29 -0.33 2.42 9.55
CA ASN A 29 -0.64 2.98 10.86
C ASN A 29 -1.43 2.00 11.74
N ILE A 30 -2.25 1.14 11.15
CA ILE A 30 -2.99 0.07 11.86
C ILE A 30 -2.04 -1.06 12.26
N VAL A 31 -1.20 -1.54 11.34
CA VAL A 31 -0.25 -2.65 11.60
C VAL A 31 0.91 -2.21 12.51
N GLY A 32 1.31 -0.95 12.45
CA GLY A 32 2.37 -0.37 13.27
C GLY A 32 3.78 -0.40 12.64
N LYS A 33 4.76 0.05 13.42
CA LYS A 33 6.16 0.26 12.96
C LYS A 33 6.85 -1.03 12.47
N GLY A 34 6.39 -2.20 12.92
CA GLY A 34 6.91 -3.53 12.56
C GLY A 34 6.33 -4.12 11.27
N TRP A 35 5.55 -3.36 10.49
CA TRP A 35 4.79 -3.86 9.33
C TRP A 35 5.59 -4.71 8.34
N ARG A 36 6.88 -4.44 8.13
CA ARG A 36 7.73 -5.26 7.24
C ARG A 36 7.87 -6.69 7.74
N GLY A 37 8.13 -6.86 9.04
CA GLY A 37 8.23 -8.18 9.66
C GLY A 37 6.89 -8.90 9.67
N VAL A 38 5.80 -8.15 9.92
CA VAL A 38 4.44 -8.71 9.86
C VAL A 38 4.11 -9.21 8.45
N LEU A 39 4.43 -8.44 7.40
CA LEU A 39 4.24 -8.88 6.01
C LEU A 39 5.07 -10.13 5.68
N ALA A 40 6.35 -10.15 6.06
CA ALA A 40 7.20 -11.33 5.83
C ALA A 40 6.72 -12.59 6.56
N ALA A 41 6.05 -12.43 7.71
CA ALA A 41 5.45 -13.54 8.46
C ALA A 41 4.11 -14.03 7.87
N ASN A 42 3.35 -13.16 7.19
CA ASN A 42 2.02 -13.48 6.67
C ASN A 42 2.03 -13.87 5.18
N ASP A 43 3.01 -13.41 4.40
CA ASP A 43 3.14 -13.74 2.98
C ASP A 43 4.61 -14.09 2.66
N PRO A 44 4.90 -15.38 2.33
CA PRO A 44 6.25 -15.86 2.04
C PRO A 44 6.98 -15.09 0.95
N PHE A 45 6.26 -14.45 0.03
CA PHE A 45 6.88 -13.61 -1.00
C PHE A 45 7.74 -12.50 -0.38
N PHE A 46 7.27 -11.86 0.69
CA PHE A 46 8.00 -10.76 1.35
C PHE A 46 9.20 -11.23 2.17
N ASN A 47 9.35 -12.54 2.39
CA ASN A 47 10.54 -13.13 2.99
C ASN A 47 11.64 -13.47 1.97
N THR A 48 11.40 -13.21 0.68
CA THR A 48 12.42 -13.36 -0.38
C THR A 48 13.21 -12.08 -0.60
N LYS A 49 14.38 -12.17 -1.24
CA LYS A 49 15.16 -10.98 -1.64
C LYS A 49 14.32 -9.99 -2.47
N LEU A 50 13.60 -10.50 -3.47
CA LEU A 50 12.73 -9.71 -4.33
C LEU A 50 11.60 -9.03 -3.53
N GLY A 51 10.99 -9.75 -2.59
CA GLY A 51 9.99 -9.19 -1.68
C GLY A 51 10.56 -8.07 -0.81
N GLY A 52 11.77 -8.24 -0.27
CA GLY A 52 12.49 -7.20 0.46
C GLY A 52 12.74 -5.94 -0.37
N ASP A 53 13.06 -6.09 -1.65
CA ASP A 53 13.22 -4.97 -2.59
C ASP A 53 11.89 -4.22 -2.80
N TYR A 54 10.75 -4.93 -2.83
CA TYR A 54 9.43 -4.30 -2.89
C TYR A 54 9.15 -3.49 -1.62
N LEU A 55 9.37 -4.06 -0.44
CA LEU A 55 9.18 -3.37 0.85
C LEU A 55 10.05 -2.11 0.96
N THR A 56 11.28 -2.17 0.46
CA THR A 56 12.21 -1.03 0.43
C THR A 56 11.75 0.04 -0.54
N SER A 57 11.38 -0.37 -1.75
CA SER A 57 10.85 0.52 -2.80
C SER A 57 9.63 1.30 -2.32
N VAL A 58 8.68 0.64 -1.62
CA VAL A 58 7.47 1.29 -1.11
C VAL A 58 7.78 2.25 0.02
N ALA A 59 8.69 1.88 0.92
CA ALA A 59 9.09 2.78 2.00
C ALA A 59 9.78 4.06 1.49
N GLN A 60 10.57 3.96 0.42
CA GLN A 60 11.15 5.13 -0.24
C GLN A 60 10.07 5.98 -0.94
N ALA A 61 9.09 5.33 -1.57
CA ALA A 61 7.99 6.00 -2.26
C ALA A 61 7.10 6.84 -1.32
N VAL A 62 7.01 6.47 -0.04
CA VAL A 62 6.28 7.26 0.98
C VAL A 62 6.98 8.58 1.28
N SER A 63 8.32 8.61 1.25
CA SER A 63 9.09 9.84 1.48
C SER A 63 9.24 10.67 0.20
N ASP A 64 9.21 10.03 -0.97
CA ASP A 64 9.38 10.66 -2.26
C ASP A 64 8.48 9.95 -3.28
N SER A 65 7.33 10.57 -3.58
CA SER A 65 6.31 10.00 -4.47
C SER A 65 6.77 9.88 -5.92
N SER A 66 7.93 10.43 -6.31
CA SER A 66 8.54 10.14 -7.62
C SER A 66 9.14 8.73 -7.67
N ARG A 67 9.50 8.14 -6.52
CA ARG A 67 10.14 6.82 -6.41
C ARG A 67 9.13 5.69 -6.26
N GLY A 68 9.56 4.48 -6.62
CA GLY A 68 8.73 3.28 -6.53
C GLY A 68 7.76 3.12 -7.70
N ASN A 69 7.61 1.86 -8.12
CA ASN A 69 6.73 1.46 -9.20
C ASN A 69 5.31 1.18 -8.64
N VAL A 70 4.28 1.53 -9.40
CA VAL A 70 2.86 1.41 -9.02
C VAL A 70 2.51 -0.02 -8.63
N ASP A 71 2.93 -1.02 -9.42
CA ASP A 71 2.64 -2.44 -9.17
C ASP A 71 3.27 -2.93 -7.86
N ARG A 72 4.46 -2.43 -7.53
CA ARG A 72 5.13 -2.75 -6.25
C ARG A 72 4.38 -2.16 -5.07
N ILE A 73 3.94 -0.90 -5.20
CA ILE A 73 3.17 -0.21 -4.16
C ILE A 73 1.83 -0.93 -3.99
N GLU A 74 1.12 -1.23 -5.08
CA GLU A 74 -0.15 -1.95 -5.05
C GLU A 74 -0.02 -3.29 -4.32
N ARG A 75 0.93 -4.13 -4.70
CA ARG A 75 1.10 -5.45 -4.09
C ARG A 75 1.36 -5.36 -2.59
N VAL A 76 2.23 -4.45 -2.15
CA VAL A 76 2.52 -4.24 -0.72
C VAL A 76 1.30 -3.67 0.01
N THR A 77 0.60 -2.70 -0.58
CA THR A 77 -0.60 -2.09 0.01
C THR A 77 -1.70 -3.13 0.21
N ILE A 78 -2.00 -3.94 -0.81
CA ILE A 78 -3.03 -4.99 -0.71
C ILE A 78 -2.66 -6.01 0.37
N ALA A 79 -1.41 -6.44 0.42
CA ALA A 79 -0.96 -7.38 1.44
C ALA A 79 -1.09 -6.77 2.85
N LEU A 80 -0.75 -5.50 3.00
CA LEU A 80 -0.81 -4.80 4.27
C LEU A 80 -2.25 -4.52 4.71
N GLU A 81 -3.15 -4.21 3.78
CA GLU A 81 -4.59 -4.07 4.03
C GLU A 81 -5.19 -5.37 4.56
N LYS A 82 -4.85 -6.51 3.95
CA LYS A 82 -5.30 -7.83 4.43
C LYS A 82 -4.85 -8.09 5.86
N VAL A 83 -3.58 -7.81 6.17
CA VAL A 83 -3.03 -7.93 7.53
C VAL A 83 -3.72 -6.94 8.50
N ALA A 84 -4.06 -5.75 8.05
CA ALA A 84 -4.78 -4.74 8.82
C ALA A 84 -6.28 -5.04 8.99
N GLY A 85 -6.80 -6.11 8.40
CA GLY A 85 -8.24 -6.43 8.39
C GLY A 85 -9.08 -5.51 7.49
N ILE A 86 -8.46 -4.79 6.56
CA ILE A 86 -9.13 -3.95 5.56
C ILE A 86 -9.37 -4.79 4.31
N THR A 87 -10.62 -4.82 3.82
CA THR A 87 -10.94 -5.45 2.53
C THR A 87 -10.34 -4.63 1.38
N PRO A 88 -9.40 -5.19 0.59
CA PRO A 88 -8.79 -4.47 -0.51
C PRO A 88 -9.84 -4.22 -1.60
N VAL A 89 -9.98 -2.96 -2.00
CA VAL A 89 -10.84 -2.56 -3.12
C VAL A 89 -9.99 -2.26 -4.35
N PRO A 90 -10.47 -2.58 -5.57
CA PRO A 90 -9.79 -2.20 -6.80
C PRO A 90 -9.54 -0.69 -6.86
N ILE A 91 -8.38 -0.31 -7.38
CA ILE A 91 -8.07 1.09 -7.70
C ILE A 91 -8.37 1.28 -9.17
N VAL A 92 -9.45 1.99 -9.43
CA VAL A 92 -9.85 2.47 -10.75
C VAL A 92 -9.43 3.92 -10.94
#